data_AF-A0A379QPV5-F1
#
_entry.id   AF-A0A379QPV5-F1
#
_cell.length_a   1.000
_cell.length_b   1.000
_cell.length_c   1.000
_cell.angle_alpha   90.00
_cell.angle_beta   90.00
_cell.angle_gamma   90.00
#
_symmetry.space_group_name_H-M   'P 1'
#
loop_
_entity.id
_entity.type
_entity.pdbx_description
1 polymer ?
#
loop_
_entity_poly.entity_id
_entity_poly.type
_entity_poly.pdbx_seq_one_letter_code
_entity_poly.pdbx_strand_id
1 'polypeptide(L)' 'MDISDVIFATHRIRLLHGEGKIPWDEPAFSQRMLENHLSQDTTGPVAG' A
#
# COMPACT_ATOMS: atom_id res chain seq x y z
N MET A 1 -5.98 -22.48 -5.85
CA MET A 1 -4.98 -21.86 -4.96
C MET A 1 -5.70 -20.74 -4.27
N ASP A 2 -5.95 -20.89 -2.96
CA ASP A 2 -6.67 -19.88 -2.18
C ASP A 2 -5.73 -18.72 -1.83
N ILE A 3 -6.28 -17.52 -1.60
CA ILE A 3 -5.45 -16.37 -1.20
C ILE A 3 -4.78 -16.61 0.15
N SER A 4 -5.45 -17.36 1.04
CA SER A 4 -4.87 -17.77 2.32
C SER A 4 -3.62 -18.62 2.07
N ASP A 5 -3.66 -19.58 1.15
CA ASP A 5 -2.51 -20.41 0.79
C ASP A 5 -1.31 -19.57 0.33
N VAL A 6 -1.57 -18.52 -0.47
CA VAL A 6 -0.52 -17.61 -0.94
C VAL A 6 0.06 -16.80 0.21
N ILE A 7 -0.77 -16.20 1.07
CA ILE A 7 -0.30 -15.37 2.20
C ILE A 7 0.54 -16.18 3.19
N PHE A 8 0.09 -17.40 3.51
CA PHE A 8 0.80 -18.30 4.41
C PHE A 8 2.07 -18.89 3.77
N ALA A 9 2.05 -19.22 2.48
CA ALA A 9 3.27 -19.62 1.75
C ALA A 9 4.30 -18.47 1.66
N THR A 10 3.82 -17.22 1.57
CA THR A 10 4.65 -16.02 1.49
C THR A 10 5.04 -15.45 2.87
N HIS A 11 4.81 -16.17 3.98
CA HIS A 11 5.30 -15.82 5.34
C HIS A 11 6.83 -15.65 5.46
N ARG A 12 7.56 -15.72 4.35
CA ARG A 12 8.97 -15.34 4.21
C ARG A 12 9.20 -14.28 3.13
N ILE A 13 8.33 -13.28 2.98
CA ILE A 13 8.82 -11.97 2.51
C ILE A 13 9.75 -11.46 3.62
N ARG A 14 11.00 -11.92 3.59
CA ARG A 14 12.08 -11.36 4.39
C ARG A 14 12.33 -9.99 3.78
N LEU A 15 11.70 -8.96 4.34
CA LEU A 15 12.14 -7.58 4.12
C LEU A 15 13.64 -7.58 4.39
N LEU A 16 14.44 -7.25 3.37
CA LEU A 16 15.89 -7.16 3.51
C LEU A 16 16.21 -6.15 4.61
N HIS A 17 17.36 -6.29 5.25
CA HIS A 17 17.80 -5.34 6.27
C HIS A 17 17.86 -3.94 5.65
N GLY A 18 16.90 -3.06 5.97
CA GLY A 18 16.72 -1.75 5.33
C GLY A 18 15.37 -1.56 4.61
N GLU A 19 14.66 -2.63 4.23
CA GLU A 19 13.32 -2.57 3.62
C GLU A 19 12.18 -2.52 4.66
N GLY A 20 12.51 -2.54 5.95
CA GLY A 20 11.52 -2.65 7.04
C GLY A 20 10.75 -1.37 7.35
N LYS A 21 11.13 -0.22 6.78
CA LYS A 21 10.44 1.04 7.03
C LYS A 21 9.97 1.66 5.72
N ILE A 22 8.66 1.84 5.62
CA ILE A 22 8.06 2.74 4.64
C ILE A 22 8.66 4.14 4.90
N PRO A 23 9.24 4.82 3.89
CA PRO A 23 9.96 6.07 4.07
C PRO A 23 9.00 7.25 4.25
N TRP A 24 8.24 7.24 5.35
CA TRP A 24 7.30 8.32 5.70
C TRP A 24 8.02 9.63 6.04
N ASP A 25 9.31 9.55 6.39
CA ASP A 25 10.19 10.69 6.59
C ASP A 25 10.57 11.40 5.28
N GLU A 26 10.39 10.75 4.13
CA GLU A 26 10.60 11.36 2.83
C GLU A 26 9.35 12.16 2.39
N PRO A 27 9.43 13.49 2.25
CA PRO A 27 8.25 14.32 1.99
C PRO A 27 7.57 13.98 0.66
N ALA A 28 8.33 13.67 -0.40
CA ALA A 28 7.75 13.39 -1.70
C ALA A 28 7.05 12.02 -1.74
N PHE A 29 7.54 11.03 -0.98
CA PHE A 29 6.85 9.75 -0.81
C PHE A 29 5.52 9.93 -0.07
N SER A 30 5.54 10.62 1.07
CA SER A 30 4.35 10.89 1.88
C SER A 30 3.31 11.69 1.09
N GLN A 31 3.75 12.69 0.32
CA GLN A 31 2.87 13.47 -0.55
C GLN A 31 2.24 12.60 -1.66
N ARG A 32 3.02 11.76 -2.33
CA ARG A 32 2.51 10.84 -3.36
C ARG A 32 1.49 9.85 -2.80
N MET A 33 1.71 9.33 -1.59
CA MET A 33 0.75 8.43 -0.94
C MET A 33 -0.56 9.15 -0.57
N LEU A 34 -0.48 10.40 -0.12
CA LEU A 34 -1.66 11.24 0.16
C LEU A 34 -2.45 11.56 -1.11
N GLU A 35 -1.76 11.97 -2.18
CA GLU A 35 -2.40 12.25 -3.49
C GLU A 35 -3.07 10.99 -4.06
N ASN A 36 -2.40 9.83 -3.94
CA ASN A 36 -2.98 8.55 -4.35
C ASN A 36 -4.22 8.19 -3.51
N HIS A 37 -4.22 8.48 -2.22
CA HIS A 37 -5.36 8.21 -1.33
C HIS A 37 -6.56 9.12 -1.64
N LEU A 38 -6.32 10.43 -1.81
CA LEU A 38 -7.35 11.42 -2.15
C LEU A 38 -7.93 11.19 -3.56
N SER A 39 -7.11 10.66 -4.49
CA SER A 39 -7.56 10.31 -5.83
C SER A 39 -8.49 9.07 -5.85
N GLN A 40 -8.49 8.26 -4.77
CA GLN A 40 -9.38 7.09 -4.66
C GLN A 40 -10.75 7.43 -4.08
N ASP A 41 -10.92 8.59 -3.42
CA ASP A 41 -12.21 9.02 -2.84
C ASP A 41 -13.20 9.60 -3.88
N THR A 42 -12.80 9.71 -5.16
CA THR A 42 -13.66 10.25 -6.24
C THR A 42 -13.95 9.21 -7.31
N THR A 43 -14.36 8.01 -6.92
CA THR A 43 -15.02 7.06 -7.84
C THR A 43 -16.21 6.39 -7.17
N GLY A 44 -17.13 7.21 -6.68
CA GLY A 44 -18.51 6.81 -6.41
C GLY A 44 -19.44 7.60 -7.34
N PRO A 45 -20.46 6.98 -7.97
CA PRO A 45 -21.40 7.73 -8.79
C PRO A 45 -22.20 8.66 -7.88
N VAL A 46 -22.12 9.97 -8.10
CA VAL A 46 -23.12 10.91 -7.58
C VAL A 46 -24.40 10.71 -8.38
N ALA A 47 -25.23 9.76 -7.94
CA ALA A 47 -26.63 9.70 -8.33
C ALA A 47 -27.38 10.77 -7.52
N GLY A 48 -27.76 11.86 -8.18
CA GLY A 48 -28.64 12.91 -7.70
C GLY A 48 -29.42 13.47 -8.87
#